data_AF-A0A3N0E5L3-F1
#
_entry.id   AF-A0A3N0E5L3-F1
#
_cell.length_a   1.000
_cell.length_b   1.000
_cell.length_c   1.000
_cell.angle_alpha   90.00
_cell.angle_beta   90.00
_cell.angle_gamma   90.00
#
_symmetry.space_group_name_H-M   'P 1'
#
loop_
_entity.id
_entity.type
_entity.pdbx_description
1 polymer ?
#
loop_
_entity_poly.entity_id
_entity_poly.type
_entity_poly.pdbx_seq_one_letter_code
_entity_poly.pdbx_strand_id
1 'polypeptide(L)'
;MLEDSIENPYVYLNELKVNIPETKNSGKLMVNIQGLSENKELRSANPKKRLALKKELLKNCLQQKEAICLYIPEKYEMLYNARRILSLKYCYNSFGNRDEYYKYACFDLKTGERITYEEMFLNPEEILQTYNEKYVREITDYLRALKTEEDEEAK
;
A
#
# COMPACT_ATOMS: atom_id res chain seq x y z
N MET A 1 -15.91 4.00 -9.86
CA MET A 1 -14.52 4.14 -10.33
C MET A 1 -13.78 5.01 -9.32
N LEU A 2 -12.56 4.62 -8.96
CA LEU A 2 -11.62 5.46 -8.21
C LEU A 2 -10.75 6.16 -9.26
N GLU A 3 -10.47 7.45 -9.09
CA GLU A 3 -9.54 8.19 -9.94
C GLU A 3 -8.35 8.66 -9.12
N ASP A 4 -7.20 8.78 -9.78
CA ASP A 4 -5.99 9.34 -9.20
C ASP A 4 -6.03 10.87 -9.19
N SER A 5 -5.72 11.40 -8.00
CA SER A 5 -5.12 12.71 -7.72
C SER A 5 -5.98 14.00 -7.76
N ILE A 6 -5.76 14.81 -6.71
CA ILE A 6 -5.82 16.28 -6.76
C ILE A 6 -4.37 16.70 -6.50
N GLU A 7 -3.65 17.12 -7.52
CA GLU A 7 -2.20 17.36 -7.46
C GLU A 7 -1.83 18.74 -6.88
N ASN A 8 -0.71 18.81 -6.17
CA ASN A 8 -0.02 20.06 -5.84
C ASN A 8 1.48 19.88 -6.13
N PRO A 9 2.10 20.69 -7.01
CA PRO A 9 3.39 20.39 -7.64
C PRO A 9 4.62 20.40 -6.73
N TYR A 10 4.52 20.86 -5.47
CA TYR A 10 5.70 20.99 -4.60
C TYR A 10 5.83 19.90 -3.54
N VAL A 11 4.76 19.17 -3.23
CA VAL A 11 4.78 18.00 -2.34
C VAL A 11 3.69 17.05 -2.81
N TYR A 12 4.05 15.83 -3.23
CA TYR A 12 3.13 14.81 -3.73
C TYR A 12 2.21 14.29 -2.62
N LEU A 13 1.23 15.10 -2.19
CA LEU A 13 0.15 14.70 -1.30
C LEU A 13 -1.02 14.21 -2.16
N ASN A 14 -1.23 12.90 -2.21
CA ASN A 14 -2.36 12.29 -2.90
C ASN A 14 -3.38 11.69 -1.94
N GLU A 15 -4.61 11.52 -2.42
CA GLU A 15 -5.71 10.88 -1.70
C GLU A 15 -6.57 10.07 -2.66
N LEU A 16 -7.09 8.94 -2.19
CA LEU A 16 -8.05 8.13 -2.94
C LEU A 16 -9.45 8.73 -2.80
N LYS A 17 -10.17 8.84 -3.92
CA LYS A 17 -11.56 9.30 -3.97
C LYS A 17 -12.44 8.30 -4.71
N VAL A 18 -13.58 7.99 -4.12
CA VAL A 18 -14.64 7.18 -4.75
C VAL A 18 -15.55 8.07 -5.60
N ASN A 19 -15.68 7.79 -6.90
CA ASN A 19 -16.53 8.56 -7.84
C ASN A 19 -17.97 8.05 -7.97
N ILE A 20 -18.46 7.28 -6.99
CA ILE A 20 -19.88 6.91 -6.90
C ILE A 20 -20.53 7.65 -5.72
N PRO A 21 -21.86 7.84 -5.73
CA PRO A 21 -22.57 8.56 -4.66
C PRO A 21 -22.18 8.02 -3.28
N GLU A 22 -22.12 8.91 -2.28
CA GLU A 22 -21.84 8.52 -0.91
C GLU A 22 -22.91 7.52 -0.44
N THR A 23 -22.49 6.27 -0.29
CA THR A 23 -23.27 5.18 0.29
C THR A 23 -22.61 4.75 1.58
N LYS A 24 -23.35 4.03 2.42
CA LYS A 24 -22.78 3.40 3.63
C LYS A 24 -21.54 2.55 3.31
N ASN A 25 -21.54 1.84 2.18
CA ASN A 25 -20.45 0.97 1.76
C ASN A 25 -19.24 1.75 1.24
N SER A 26 -19.44 2.87 0.51
CA SER A 26 -18.31 3.72 0.09
C SER A 26 -17.63 4.37 1.27
N GLY A 27 -18.39 4.84 2.27
CA GLY A 27 -17.82 5.37 3.51
C GLY A 27 -17.02 4.31 4.28
N LYS A 28 -17.56 3.10 4.38
CA LYS A 28 -16.88 1.95 5.01
C LYS A 28 -15.59 1.57 4.30
N LEU A 29 -15.63 1.45 2.96
CA LEU A 29 -14.46 1.19 2.13
C LEU A 29 -13.35 2.23 2.40
N MET A 30 -13.70 3.52 2.41
CA MET A 30 -12.72 4.57 2.67
C MET A 30 -12.12 4.48 4.07
N VAL A 31 -12.92 4.18 5.10
CA VAL A 31 -12.41 3.98 6.46
C VAL A 31 -11.48 2.76 6.54
N ASN A 32 -11.83 1.67 5.85
CA ASN A 32 -11.05 0.44 5.82
C ASN A 32 -9.71 0.63 5.07
N ILE A 33 -9.72 1.34 3.94
CA ILE A 33 -8.50 1.74 3.22
C ILE A 33 -7.61 2.57 4.13
N GLN A 34 -8.18 3.54 4.87
CA GLN A 34 -7.42 4.36 5.82
C GLN A 34 -6.90 3.58 7.03
N GLY A 35 -7.45 2.39 7.31
CA GLY A 35 -6.87 1.48 8.30
C GLY A 35 -5.44 1.04 7.96
N LEU A 36 -5.02 1.15 6.70
CA LEU A 36 -3.65 0.89 6.26
C LEU A 36 -2.67 1.98 6.68
N SER A 37 -3.15 3.23 6.78
CA SER A 37 -2.33 4.42 7.00
C SER A 37 -1.58 4.35 8.33
N GLU A 38 -0.32 4.76 8.35
CA GLU A 38 0.41 4.99 9.61
C GLU A 38 -0.01 6.30 10.29
N ASN A 39 -0.53 7.26 9.53
CA ASN A 39 -1.05 8.51 10.05
C ASN A 39 -2.48 8.31 10.59
N LYS A 40 -2.61 7.77 11.80
CA LYS A 40 -3.92 7.36 12.38
C LYS A 40 -4.94 8.51 12.49
N GLU A 41 -4.46 9.74 12.59
CA GLU A 41 -5.26 10.97 12.60
C GLU A 41 -5.98 11.26 11.27
N LEU A 42 -5.57 10.63 10.16
CA LEU A 42 -6.22 10.76 8.86
C LEU A 42 -7.47 9.87 8.72
N ARG A 43 -7.86 9.11 9.74
CA ARG A 43 -9.01 8.19 9.68
C ARG A 43 -10.35 8.92 9.50
N SER A 44 -10.74 9.12 8.25
CA SER A 44 -12.00 9.75 7.86
C SER A 44 -12.54 9.14 6.56
N ALA A 45 -13.87 9.08 6.40
CA ALA A 45 -14.48 8.71 5.13
C ALA A 45 -14.28 9.78 4.04
N ASN A 46 -14.14 11.06 4.42
CA ASN A 46 -14.11 12.18 3.49
C ASN A 46 -12.69 12.46 2.96
N PRO A 47 -12.42 12.27 1.66
CA PRO A 47 -11.09 12.48 1.08
C PRO A 47 -10.61 13.94 1.15
N LYS A 48 -11.51 14.92 1.03
CA LYS A 48 -11.15 16.33 1.15
C LYS A 48 -10.68 16.68 2.57
N LYS A 49 -11.34 16.11 3.58
CA LYS A 49 -10.95 16.30 4.99
C LYS A 49 -9.56 15.69 5.25
N ARG A 50 -9.28 14.50 4.73
CA ARG A 50 -7.96 13.87 4.86
C ARG A 50 -6.86 14.65 4.15
N LEU A 51 -7.11 15.12 2.93
CA LEU A 51 -6.15 15.95 2.20
C LEU A 51 -5.86 17.26 2.92
N ALA A 52 -6.86 17.88 3.55
CA ALA A 52 -6.66 19.08 4.37
C ALA A 52 -5.77 18.79 5.59
N LEU A 53 -6.03 17.69 6.32
CA LEU A 53 -5.21 17.27 7.46
C LEU A 53 -3.77 16.93 7.04
N LYS A 54 -3.56 16.22 5.93
CA LYS A 54 -2.22 15.97 5.37
C LYS A 54 -1.42 17.25 5.16
N LYS A 55 -2.07 18.28 4.58
CA LYS A 55 -1.44 19.59 4.36
C LYS A 55 -1.08 20.29 5.66
N GLU A 56 -1.95 20.21 6.66
CA GLU A 56 -1.72 20.80 7.98
C GLU A 56 -0.55 20.12 8.70
N LEU A 57 -0.52 18.79 8.74
CA LEU A 57 0.53 18.01 9.38
C LEU A 57 1.90 18.24 8.73
N LEU A 58 1.93 18.22 7.39
CA LEU A 58 3.13 18.53 6.63
C LEU A 58 3.61 19.96 6.90
N LYS A 59 2.70 20.95 6.89
CA LYS A 59 3.04 22.33 7.21
C LYS A 59 3.65 22.43 8.61
N ASN A 60 3.07 21.74 9.60
CA ASN A 60 3.61 21.71 10.95
C ASN A 60 5.02 21.10 10.99
N CYS A 61 5.25 19.99 10.27
CA CYS A 61 6.59 19.41 10.15
C CYS A 61 7.62 20.35 9.51
N LEU A 62 7.20 21.16 8.53
CA LEU A 62 8.10 22.12 7.86
C LEU A 62 8.35 23.38 8.71
N GLN A 63 7.42 23.74 9.59
CA GLN A 63 7.50 24.96 10.42
C GLN A 63 8.13 24.72 11.79
N GLN A 64 8.11 23.50 12.31
CA GLN A 64 8.72 23.17 13.58
C GLN A 64 10.26 23.07 13.46
N LYS A 65 10.95 23.73 14.39
CA LYS A 65 12.40 23.55 14.65
C LYS A 65 12.68 22.30 15.51
N GLU A 66 11.64 21.60 15.97
CA GLU A 66 11.76 20.44 16.85
C GLU A 66 11.98 19.14 16.08
N ALA A 67 12.68 18.20 16.71
CA ALA A 67 13.41 17.11 16.09
C ALA A 67 12.57 15.95 15.51
N ILE A 68 11.24 15.97 15.59
CA ILE A 68 10.40 14.83 15.17
C ILE A 68 9.17 15.30 14.38
N CYS A 69 9.18 15.06 13.08
CA CYS A 69 8.01 15.22 12.23
C CYS A 69 7.01 14.10 12.52
N LEU A 70 5.75 14.47 12.81
CA LEU A 70 4.66 13.52 13.07
C LEU A 70 4.01 13.01 11.78
N TYR A 71 4.21 13.71 10.66
CA TYR A 71 3.66 13.31 9.37
C TYR A 71 4.53 12.25 8.69
N ILE A 72 3.96 11.09 8.42
CA ILE A 72 4.58 10.06 7.60
C ILE A 72 4.10 10.24 6.15
N PRO A 73 5.01 10.51 5.20
CA PRO A 73 4.66 10.65 3.80
C PRO A 73 4.06 9.36 3.27
N GLU A 74 2.91 9.44 2.62
CA GLU A 74 2.19 8.26 2.15
C GLU A 74 1.72 8.39 0.70
N LYS A 75 1.69 7.26 0.01
CA LYS A 75 1.19 7.12 -1.36
C LYS A 75 0.29 5.89 -1.44
N TYR A 76 -0.76 5.99 -2.23
CA TYR A 76 -1.56 4.83 -2.64
C TYR A 76 -1.29 4.53 -4.11
N GLU A 77 -1.22 3.25 -4.45
CA GLU A 77 -1.12 2.76 -5.83
C GLU A 77 -2.17 1.66 -6.03
N MET A 78 -3.03 1.84 -7.04
CA MET A 78 -4.02 0.83 -7.43
C MET A 78 -3.35 -0.19 -8.34
N LEU A 79 -3.15 -1.41 -7.84
CA LEU A 79 -2.52 -2.49 -8.60
C LEU A 79 -3.50 -3.18 -9.54
N TYR A 80 -4.73 -3.36 -9.05
CA TYR A 80 -5.77 -4.08 -9.77
C TYR A 80 -7.14 -3.56 -9.38
N ASN A 81 -7.98 -3.32 -10.38
CA ASN A 81 -9.35 -2.86 -10.20
C ASN A 81 -10.24 -3.54 -11.24
N ALA A 82 -10.66 -4.77 -10.95
CA ALA A 82 -11.59 -5.50 -11.80
C ALA A 82 -12.42 -6.50 -10.99
N ARG A 83 -13.60 -6.86 -11.52
CA ARG A 83 -14.50 -7.89 -10.98
C ARG A 83 -14.87 -7.69 -9.49
N ARG A 84 -15.08 -6.44 -9.06
CA ARG A 84 -15.46 -6.05 -7.67
C ARG A 84 -14.33 -6.17 -6.65
N ILE A 85 -13.10 -6.45 -7.07
CA ILE A 85 -11.95 -6.47 -6.17
C ILE A 85 -11.08 -5.24 -6.46
N LEU A 86 -10.65 -4.60 -5.39
CA LEU A 86 -9.66 -3.54 -5.41
C LEU A 86 -8.41 -4.01 -4.68
N SER A 87 -7.30 -4.12 -5.40
CA SER A 87 -5.98 -4.35 -4.80
C SER A 87 -5.20 -3.05 -4.74
N LEU A 88 -4.76 -2.71 -3.54
CA LEU A 88 -4.03 -1.49 -3.22
C LEU A 88 -2.67 -1.82 -2.65
N LYS A 89 -1.67 -1.04 -3.08
CA LYS A 89 -0.39 -0.88 -2.40
C LYS A 89 -0.42 0.46 -1.67
N TYR A 90 -0.28 0.42 -0.36
CA TYR A 90 -0.07 1.59 0.48
C TYR A 90 1.43 1.70 0.76
N CYS A 91 2.06 2.79 0.33
CA CYS A 91 3.45 3.10 0.65
C CYS A 91 3.54 4.15 1.75
N TYR A 92 4.53 4.03 2.61
CA TYR A 92 4.84 5.02 3.65
C TYR A 92 6.36 5.23 3.79
N ASN A 93 6.75 6.39 4.32
CA ASN A 93 8.09 6.97 4.17
C ASN A 93 8.45 7.30 2.71
N SER A 94 7.43 7.52 1.87
CA SER A 94 7.58 7.80 0.44
C SER A 94 8.01 9.27 0.19
N PHE A 95 9.27 9.62 0.50
CA PHE A 95 9.94 10.85 0.02
C PHE A 95 11.35 10.58 -0.52
N GLY A 96 11.49 9.50 -1.30
CA GLY A 96 12.80 9.13 -1.86
C GLY A 96 13.81 8.65 -0.80
N ASN A 97 13.32 8.29 0.38
CA ASN A 97 14.13 7.61 1.39
C ASN A 97 14.46 6.19 0.89
N ARG A 98 15.65 5.67 1.21
CA ARG A 98 16.02 4.27 0.91
C ARG A 98 15.10 3.27 1.63
N ASP A 99 14.52 3.70 2.75
CA ASP A 99 13.63 2.91 3.59
C ASP A 99 12.15 3.20 3.27
N GLU A 100 11.74 3.01 2.01
CA GLU A 100 10.31 3.00 1.64
C GLU A 100 9.68 1.66 2.03
N TYR A 101 8.61 1.72 2.81
CA TYR A 101 7.86 0.54 3.21
C TYR A 101 6.51 0.48 2.53
N TYR A 102 5.93 -0.72 2.44
CA TYR A 102 4.64 -0.91 1.80
C TYR A 102 3.76 -1.93 2.52
N LYS A 103 2.44 -1.78 2.36
CA LYS A 103 1.40 -2.73 2.75
C LYS A 103 0.52 -3.02 1.55
N TYR A 104 0.20 -4.29 1.35
CA TYR A 104 -0.80 -4.71 0.36
C TYR A 104 -2.14 -5.00 1.04
N ALA A 105 -3.22 -4.62 0.37
CA ALA A 105 -4.57 -4.96 0.80
C ALA A 105 -5.51 -5.13 -0.37
N CYS A 106 -6.38 -6.13 -0.27
CA CYS A 106 -7.47 -6.37 -1.19
C CYS A 106 -8.78 -6.00 -0.51
N PHE A 107 -9.70 -5.38 -1.26
CA PHE A 107 -11.01 -4.98 -0.76
C PHE A 107 -12.12 -5.44 -1.73
N ASP A 108 -13.24 -5.88 -1.18
CA ASP A 108 -14.47 -6.10 -1.95
C ASP A 108 -15.19 -4.75 -2.11
N LEU A 109 -15.29 -4.28 -3.34
CA LEU A 109 -15.93 -2.99 -3.69
C LEU A 109 -17.45 -2.98 -3.42
N LYS A 110 -18.10 -4.14 -3.33
CA LYS A 110 -19.54 -4.26 -3.02
C LYS A 110 -19.78 -4.08 -1.53
N THR A 111 -18.99 -4.74 -0.68
CA THR A 111 -19.18 -4.75 0.79
C THR A 111 -18.37 -3.67 1.50
N GLY A 112 -17.28 -3.21 0.88
CA GLY A 112 -16.29 -2.31 1.46
C GLY A 112 -15.33 -2.99 2.43
N GLU A 113 -15.39 -4.33 2.56
CA GLU A 113 -14.55 -5.09 3.49
C GLU A 113 -13.19 -5.41 2.91
N ARG A 114 -12.20 -5.55 3.80
CA ARG A 114 -10.89 -6.10 3.44
C ARG A 114 -11.06 -7.61 3.25
N ILE A 115 -10.51 -8.11 2.15
CA ILE A 115 -10.44 -9.54 1.86
C ILE A 115 -9.11 -10.06 2.43
N THR A 116 -9.17 -11.09 3.26
CA THR A 116 -7.97 -11.75 3.80
C THR A 116 -7.45 -12.82 2.85
N TYR A 117 -6.22 -13.30 3.08
CA TYR A 117 -5.63 -14.35 2.26
C TYR A 117 -6.48 -15.63 2.30
N GLU A 118 -6.97 -15.99 3.48
CA GLU A 118 -7.82 -17.17 3.71
C GLU A 118 -9.16 -17.07 2.96
N GLU A 119 -9.68 -15.86 2.76
CA GLU A 119 -10.91 -15.63 2.01
C GLU A 119 -10.69 -15.59 0.49
N MET A 120 -9.47 -15.27 0.03
CA MET A 120 -9.14 -15.22 -1.40
C MET A 120 -8.98 -16.60 -2.02
N PHE A 121 -8.67 -17.62 -1.23
CA PHE A 121 -8.25 -18.93 -1.71
C PHE A 121 -9.07 -20.06 -1.09
N LEU A 122 -9.42 -21.07 -1.88
CA LEU A 122 -10.11 -22.26 -1.38
C LEU A 122 -9.23 -23.10 -0.46
N ASN A 123 -7.93 -23.21 -0.80
CA ASN A 123 -6.92 -23.94 -0.04
C ASN A 123 -5.71 -23.02 0.23
N PRO A 124 -5.82 -22.07 1.17
CA PRO A 124 -4.80 -21.05 1.39
C PRO A 124 -3.42 -21.64 1.72
N GLU A 125 -3.37 -22.68 2.56
CA GLU A 125 -2.13 -23.34 2.98
C GLU A 125 -1.40 -24.03 1.83
N GLU A 126 -2.13 -24.75 0.97
CA GLU A 126 -1.57 -25.45 -0.19
C GLU A 126 -0.94 -24.46 -1.18
N ILE A 127 -1.58 -23.31 -1.38
CA ILE A 127 -1.04 -22.25 -2.22
C ILE A 127 0.22 -21.65 -1.60
N LEU A 128 0.22 -21.42 -0.29
CA LEU A 128 1.36 -20.87 0.43
C LEU A 128 2.56 -21.82 0.35
N GLN A 129 2.31 -23.12 0.55
CA GLN A 129 3.30 -24.18 0.37
C GLN A 129 3.84 -24.19 -1.06
N THR A 130 2.97 -24.13 -2.07
CA THR A 130 3.36 -24.13 -3.49
C THR A 130 4.31 -22.98 -3.82
N TYR A 131 3.98 -21.75 -3.38
CA TYR A 131 4.86 -20.61 -3.57
C TYR A 131 6.17 -20.75 -2.80
N ASN A 132 6.12 -21.23 -1.55
CA ASN A 132 7.31 -21.44 -0.75
C ASN A 132 8.27 -22.44 -1.40
N GLU A 133 7.75 -23.60 -1.83
CA GLU A 133 8.54 -24.62 -2.53
C GLU A 133 9.15 -24.10 -3.83
N LYS A 134 8.39 -23.30 -4.59
CA LYS A 134 8.89 -22.63 -5.79
C LYS A 134 10.06 -21.70 -5.47
N TYR A 135 9.92 -20.80 -4.50
CA TYR A 135 10.97 -19.85 -4.12
C TYR A 135 12.20 -20.55 -3.55
N VAL A 136 12.02 -21.57 -2.70
CA VAL A 136 13.13 -22.39 -2.19
C VAL A 136 13.93 -23.02 -3.32
N ARG A 137 13.24 -23.53 -4.35
CA ARG A 137 13.87 -24.11 -5.53
C ARG A 137 14.65 -23.06 -6.32
N GLU A 138 14.02 -21.93 -6.65
CA GLU A 138 14.66 -20.84 -7.40
C GLU A 138 15.91 -20.31 -6.69
N ILE A 139 15.85 -20.13 -5.36
CA ILE A 139 17.01 -19.71 -4.55
C ILE A 139 18.10 -20.78 -4.56
N THR A 140 17.73 -22.06 -4.42
CA THR A 140 18.70 -23.16 -4.42
C THR A 140 19.42 -23.26 -5.77
N ASP A 141 18.68 -23.14 -6.87
CA ASP A 141 19.24 -23.19 -8.22
C ASP A 141 20.15 -21.99 -8.49
N TYR A 142 19.75 -20.78 -8.07
CA TYR A 142 20.59 -19.58 -8.13
C TYR A 142 21.90 -19.75 -7.36
N LEU A 143 21.84 -20.26 -6.12
CA LEU A 143 23.03 -20.49 -5.30
C LEU A 143 23.97 -21.57 -5.87
N ARG A 144 23.44 -22.57 -6.57
CA ARG A 144 24.25 -23.58 -7.27
C ARG A 144 24.96 -22.99 -8.48
N ALA A 145 24.27 -22.16 -9.27
CA ALA A 145 24.87 -21.49 -10.42
C ALA A 145 26.08 -20.64 -10.00
N LEU A 146 25.93 -19.82 -8.95
CA LEU A 146 27.02 -18.99 -8.42
C LEU A 146 28.25 -19.80 -7.99
N LYS A 147 28.06 -20.94 -7.30
CA LYS A 147 29.19 -21.80 -6.90
C LYS A 147 29.93 -22.41 -8.09
N THR A 148 29.20 -22.72 -9.16
CA THR A 148 29.80 -23.32 -10.36
C THR A 148 30.65 -22.30 -11.12
N GLU A 149 30.23 -21.04 -11.15
CA GLU A 149 31.00 -19.93 -11.73
C GLU A 149 32.28 -19.62 -10.93
N GLU A 150 32.23 -19.63 -9.59
CA GLU A 150 33.41 -19.45 -8.72
C GLU A 150 34.45 -20.58 -8.90
N ASP A 151 33.99 -21.83 -9.08
CA ASP A 151 34.86 -22.99 -9.29
C ASP A 151 35.51 -23.03 -10.70
N GLU A 152 34.89 -22.35 -11.69
CA GLU A 152 35.43 -22.22 -13.05
C GLU A 152 36.45 -21.07 -13.18
N GLU A 153 36.28 -19.96 -12.44
CA GLU A 153 37.26 -18.87 -12.39
C GLU A 153 38.52 -19.23 -11.57
N ALA A 154 38.44 -20.23 -10.70
CA ALA A 154 39.57 -20.72 -9.88
C ALA A 154 40.48 -21.74 -10.59
N LYS A 155 40.20 -22.11 -11.84
CA LYS A 155 40.98 -23.05 -12.68
C LYS A 155 41.73 -22.32 -13.79
#